data_AF-A0A6P5F317-F1
#
_entry.id   AF-A0A6P5F317-F1
#
_cell.length_a   1.000
_cell.length_b   1.000
_cell.length_c   1.000
_cell.angle_alpha   90.00
_cell.angle_beta   90.00
_cell.angle_gamma   90.00
#
_symmetry.space_group_name_H-M   'P 1'
#
loop_
_entity.id
_entity.type
_entity.pdbx_description
1 polymer ?
#
loop_
_entity_poly.entity_id
_entity_poly.type
_entity_poly.pdbx_seq_one_letter_code
_entity_poly.pdbx_strand_id
1 'polypeptide(L)'
;MGLSKERTTIISGFVITASFKSSPAFEFFLIGNAIACTYSLISMPFVYNLMEGYTLQILDKVIMSLVMASAAAATAIGYLGLNGDDSIGWSKVCPYYEKFCHRASVSLIMSYLGFLLFLIMCVVSVVHNTPRKKASS
;
A
#
# COMPACT_ATOMS: atom_id res chain seq x y z
N MET A 1 23.64 -0.30 -0.66
CA MET A 1 24.13 -0.40 0.74
C MET A 1 23.67 0.82 1.52
N GLY A 2 23.04 0.62 2.69
CA GLY A 2 22.47 1.67 3.55
C GLY A 2 21.44 1.06 4.50
N LEU A 3 21.85 -0.02 5.18
CA LEU A 3 21.01 -0.85 6.04
C LEU A 3 20.93 -0.27 7.46
N SER A 4 19.74 -0.32 8.04
CA SER A 4 19.43 -0.09 9.46
C SER A 4 19.69 1.30 10.04
N LYS A 5 18.63 2.12 10.04
CA LYS A 5 18.43 3.12 11.11
C LYS A 5 17.64 2.46 12.24
N GLU A 6 18.25 1.49 12.93
CA GLU A 6 17.74 1.00 14.21
C GLU A 6 17.99 2.09 15.24
N ARG A 7 16.95 2.83 15.63
CA ARG A 7 17.04 3.84 16.70
C ARG A 7 16.47 3.21 17.96
N THR A 8 17.34 2.52 18.68
CA THR A 8 17.13 1.97 20.02
C THR A 8 16.86 3.13 20.98
N THR A 9 15.61 3.37 21.35
CA THR A 9 15.29 4.32 22.42
C THR A 9 14.91 3.51 23.65
N ILE A 10 15.78 3.57 24.66
CA ILE A 10 15.55 3.01 25.98
C ILE A 10 14.45 3.84 26.64
N ILE A 11 13.26 3.24 26.84
CA ILE A 11 12.19 3.85 27.61
C ILE A 11 12.06 3.02 28.89
N SER A 12 12.38 3.62 30.04
CA SER A 12 12.20 3.03 31.37
C SER A 12 12.83 1.62 31.54
N GLY A 13 14.07 1.44 31.06
CA GLY A 13 14.81 0.18 31.19
C GLY A 13 14.43 -0.93 30.19
N PHE A 14 13.41 -0.73 29.33
CA PHE A 14 13.09 -1.61 28.23
C PHE A 14 13.66 -1.09 26.91
N VAL A 15 14.38 -1.96 26.19
CA VAL A 15 14.86 -1.70 24.82
C VAL A 15 13.69 -1.91 23.86
N ILE A 16 13.01 -0.83 23.46
CA ILE A 16 12.00 -0.88 22.40
C ILE A 16 12.69 -0.53 21.09
N THR A 17 13.02 -1.56 20.31
CA THR A 17 13.53 -1.42 18.95
C THR A 17 12.33 -1.25 18.03
N ALA A 18 11.92 -0.01 17.73
CA ALA A 18 10.91 0.26 16.71
C ALA A 18 11.52 0.03 15.32
N SER A 19 11.60 -1.24 14.91
CA SER A 19 12.05 -1.65 13.58
C SER A 19 10.83 -1.87 12.69
N PHE A 20 10.84 -1.33 11.47
CA PHE A 20 9.79 -1.57 10.45
C PHE A 20 9.55 -3.07 10.21
N LYS A 21 10.57 -3.90 10.45
CA LYS A 21 10.50 -5.37 10.36
C LYS A 21 9.65 -6.04 11.44
N SER A 22 9.26 -5.33 12.50
CA SER A 22 8.53 -5.92 13.63
C SER A 22 7.01 -5.76 13.53
N SER A 23 6.50 -4.92 12.63
CA SER A 23 5.06 -4.72 12.44
C SER A 23 4.57 -5.37 11.15
N PRO A 24 3.80 -6.47 11.23
CA PRO A 24 3.40 -7.26 10.05
C PRO A 24 2.58 -6.45 9.04
N ALA A 25 1.85 -5.42 9.48
CA ALA A 25 1.06 -4.57 8.58
C ALA A 25 1.92 -3.72 7.62
N PHE A 26 3.02 -3.16 8.10
CA PHE A 26 3.90 -2.36 7.25
C PHE A 26 4.75 -3.23 6.32
N GLU A 27 5.14 -4.42 6.78
CA GLU A 27 5.78 -5.42 5.92
C GLU A 27 4.85 -5.86 4.79
N PHE A 28 3.58 -6.16 5.10
CA PHE A 28 2.58 -6.49 4.09
C PHE A 28 2.36 -5.35 3.09
N PHE A 29 2.32 -4.10 3.53
CA PHE A 29 2.28 -2.92 2.67
C PHE A 29 3.49 -2.80 1.74
N LEU A 30 4.69 -3.05 2.27
CA LEU A 30 5.93 -2.97 1.50
C LEU A 30 5.97 -4.06 0.42
N ILE A 31 5.59 -5.29 0.78
CA ILE A 31 5.51 -6.43 -0.14
C ILE A 31 4.43 -6.18 -1.20
N GLY A 32 3.24 -5.72 -0.80
CA GLY A 32 2.14 -5.42 -1.73
C GLY A 32 2.52 -4.38 -2.78
N ASN A 33 3.18 -3.28 -2.36
CA ASN A 33 3.66 -2.27 -3.31
C ASN A 33 4.84 -2.77 -4.16
N ALA A 34 5.74 -3.58 -3.62
CA ALA A 34 6.82 -4.18 -4.39
C ALA A 34 6.29 -5.07 -5.51
N ILE A 35 5.31 -5.93 -5.22
CA ILE A 35 4.63 -6.77 -6.21
C ILE A 35 3.98 -5.90 -7.29
N ALA A 36 3.29 -4.81 -6.89
CA ALA A 36 2.68 -3.90 -7.84
C ALA A 36 3.71 -3.24 -8.79
N CYS A 37 4.85 -2.77 -8.27
CA CYS A 37 5.92 -2.20 -9.09
C CYS A 37 6.51 -3.23 -10.05
N THR A 38 6.80 -4.44 -9.58
CA THR A 38 7.30 -5.53 -10.43
C THR A 38 6.29 -5.90 -11.51
N TYR A 39 5.00 -5.96 -11.17
CA TYR A 39 3.93 -6.20 -12.13
C TYR A 39 3.89 -5.11 -13.21
N SER A 40 3.94 -3.82 -12.85
CA SER A 40 3.92 -2.72 -13.83
C SER A 40 5.11 -2.76 -14.80
N LEU A 41 6.29 -3.16 -14.32
CA LEU A 41 7.49 -3.31 -15.16
C LEU A 41 7.37 -4.50 -16.11
N ILE A 42 6.77 -5.61 -15.66
CA ILE A 42 6.55 -6.81 -16.48
C ILE A 42 5.40 -6.59 -17.48
N SER A 43 4.36 -5.86 -17.10
CA SER A 43 3.19 -5.64 -17.96
C SER A 43 3.53 -4.79 -19.18
N MET A 44 4.44 -3.81 -19.05
CA MET A 44 4.83 -2.92 -20.14
C MET A 44 5.34 -3.64 -21.42
N PRO A 45 6.32 -4.56 -21.36
CA PRO A 45 6.74 -5.36 -22.53
C PRO A 45 5.72 -6.44 -22.94
N PHE A 46 4.85 -6.86 -22.03
CA PHE A 46 3.86 -7.91 -22.29
C PHE A 46 2.66 -7.39 -23.10
N VAL A 47 2.30 -6.12 -22.92
CA VAL A 47 1.32 -5.41 -23.78
C VAL A 47 1.81 -5.35 -25.24
N TYR A 48 3.13 -5.24 -25.46
CA TYR A 48 3.73 -5.29 -26.80
C TYR A 48 3.74 -6.71 -27.39
N ASN A 49 3.87 -7.74 -26.55
CA ASN A 49 3.89 -9.15 -26.97
C ASN A 49 2.49 -9.79 -26.84
N LEU A 50 1.54 -9.33 -27.67
CA LEU A 50 0.28 -9.98 -28.08
C LEU A 50 -0.34 -11.05 -27.15
N MET A 51 -0.41 -10.81 -25.84
CA MET A 51 -1.13 -11.66 -24.89
C MET A 51 -2.59 -11.22 -24.82
N GLU A 52 -3.51 -12.18 -24.82
CA GLU A 52 -4.96 -11.93 -24.75
C GLU A 52 -5.29 -10.98 -23.58
N GLY A 53 -5.85 -9.81 -23.91
CA GLY A 53 -6.06 -8.70 -22.97
C GLY A 53 -6.90 -9.03 -21.74
N TYR A 54 -7.67 -10.12 -21.75
CA TYR A 54 -8.47 -10.56 -20.61
C TYR A 54 -7.63 -11.00 -19.41
N THR A 55 -6.50 -11.68 -19.62
CA THR A 55 -5.64 -12.15 -18.52
C THR A 55 -4.97 -10.99 -17.79
N LEU A 56 -4.52 -9.97 -18.55
CA LEU A 56 -3.94 -8.75 -18.00
C LEU A 56 -4.98 -7.93 -17.22
N GLN A 57 -6.23 -7.87 -17.69
CA GLN A 57 -7.30 -7.17 -16.97
C GLN A 57 -7.66 -7.83 -15.63
N ILE A 58 -7.64 -9.16 -15.56
CA ILE A 58 -7.89 -9.89 -14.31
C ILE A 58 -6.73 -9.64 -13.34
N LEU A 59 -5.49 -9.77 -13.84
CA LEU A 59 -4.29 -9.58 -13.03
C LEU A 59 -4.19 -8.14 -12.48
N ASP A 60 -4.54 -7.14 -13.29
CA ASP A 60 -4.59 -5.73 -12.85
C ASP A 60 -5.56 -5.51 -11.67
N LYS A 61 -6.75 -6.10 -11.73
CA LYS A 61 -7.74 -6.04 -10.63
C LYS A 61 -7.24 -6.74 -9.36
N VAL A 62 -6.55 -7.88 -9.50
CA VAL A 62 -5.97 -8.61 -8.37
C VAL A 62 -4.90 -7.76 -7.69
N ILE A 63 -3.98 -7.17 -8.45
CA ILE A 63 -2.92 -6.30 -7.92
C ILE A 63 -3.51 -5.06 -7.25
N MET A 64 -4.52 -4.44 -7.87
CA MET A 64 -5.25 -3.31 -7.29
C MET A 64 -5.87 -3.65 -5.93
N SER A 65 -6.53 -4.81 -5.81
CA SER A 65 -7.10 -5.28 -4.54
C SER A 65 -6.04 -5.56 -3.47
N LEU A 66 -4.90 -6.13 -3.87
CA LEU A 66 -3.78 -6.43 -2.97
C LEU A 66 -3.17 -5.14 -2.39
N VAL A 67 -2.94 -4.13 -3.25
CA VAL A 67 -2.42 -2.83 -2.83
C VAL A 67 -3.40 -2.18 -1.84
N MET A 68 -4.70 -2.19 -2.14
CA MET A 68 -5.72 -1.62 -1.25
C MET A 68 -5.76 -2.31 0.12
N ALA A 69 -5.75 -3.64 0.14
CA ALA A 69 -5.77 -4.41 1.38
C ALA A 69 -4.54 -4.12 2.24
N SER A 70 -3.36 -4.07 1.62
CA SER A 70 -2.11 -3.79 2.31
C SER A 70 -2.02 -2.35 2.84
N ALA A 71 -2.50 -1.36 2.06
CA ALA A 71 -2.58 0.03 2.47
C ALA A 71 -3.58 0.25 3.61
N ALA A 72 -4.71 -0.45 3.59
CA ALA A 72 -5.70 -0.41 4.67
C ALA A 72 -5.12 -0.96 5.98
N ALA A 73 -4.41 -2.09 5.93
CA ALA A 73 -3.75 -2.66 7.11
C ALA A 73 -2.69 -1.73 7.71
N ALA A 74 -1.82 -1.15 6.86
CA ALA A 74 -0.81 -0.20 7.31
C ALA A 74 -1.42 1.12 7.83
N THR A 75 -2.54 1.56 7.26
CA THR A 75 -3.28 2.73 7.75
C THR A 75 -3.88 2.50 9.12
N ALA A 76 -4.44 1.31 9.39
CA ALA A 76 -4.98 0.98 10.70
C ALA A 76 -3.89 1.03 11.80
N ILE A 77 -2.75 0.40 11.56
CA ILE A 77 -1.61 0.45 12.50
C ILE A 77 -1.02 1.86 12.57
N GLY A 78 -0.96 2.58 11.46
CA GLY A 78 -0.53 3.98 11.42
C GLY A 78 -1.42 4.89 12.26
N TYR A 79 -2.75 4.72 12.17
CA TYR A 79 -3.72 5.49 12.94
C TYR A 79 -3.52 5.29 14.45
N LEU A 80 -3.30 4.03 14.86
CA LEU A 80 -3.01 3.68 16.26
C LEU A 80 -1.67 4.25 16.71
N GLY A 81 -0.67 4.31 15.81
CA GLY A 81 0.61 4.96 16.08
C GLY A 81 0.54 6.49 16.25
N LEU A 82 -0.40 7.18 15.57
CA LEU A 82 -0.61 8.63 15.70
C LEU A 82 -1.49 8.99 16.90
N ASN A 83 -2.64 8.33 17.02
CA ASN A 83 -3.67 8.72 17.99
C ASN A 83 -3.57 7.96 19.31
N GLY A 84 -2.99 6.76 19.31
CA GLY A 84 -3.05 5.87 20.47
C GLY A 84 -4.49 5.45 20.80
N ASP A 85 -4.63 4.55 21.78
CA ASP A 85 -5.91 4.24 22.41
C ASP A 85 -5.66 3.89 23.88
N ASP A 86 -6.03 4.82 24.76
CA ASP A 86 -5.85 4.68 26.20
C ASP A 86 -6.71 3.53 26.77
N SER A 87 -7.80 3.14 26.09
CA SER A 87 -8.74 2.09 26.51
C SER A 87 -8.11 0.69 26.48
N ILE A 88 -7.17 0.48 25.54
CA ILE A 88 -6.42 -0.77 25.38
C ILE A 88 -4.94 -0.60 25.78
N GLY A 89 -4.59 0.55 26.38
CA GLY A 89 -3.22 0.86 26.82
C GLY A 89 -2.23 1.10 25.68
N TRP A 90 -2.69 1.45 24.48
CA TRP A 90 -1.82 1.66 23.33
C TRP A 90 -1.31 3.09 23.28
N SER A 91 -0.04 3.27 23.63
CA SER A 91 0.62 4.59 23.61
C SER A 91 1.00 5.06 22.20
N LYS A 92 0.99 6.39 22.01
CA LYS A 92 1.36 7.07 20.75
C LYS A 92 2.84 6.85 20.44
N VAL A 93 3.13 6.33 19.25
CA VAL A 93 4.51 6.02 18.80
C VAL A 93 5.10 7.16 17.96
N CYS A 94 4.28 7.87 17.18
CA CYS A 94 4.74 8.95 16.31
C CYS A 94 5.48 10.12 16.98
N PRO A 95 5.20 10.56 18.23
CA PRO A 95 5.99 11.62 18.86
C PRO A 95 7.45 11.23 19.14
N TYR A 96 7.75 9.93 19.31
CA TYR A 96 9.12 9.45 19.49
C TYR A 96 9.88 9.30 18.16
N TYR A 97 9.15 9.11 17.06
CA TYR A 97 9.69 8.81 15.73
C TYR A 97 9.07 9.65 14.62
N GLU A 98 9.01 10.96 14.81
CA GLU A 98 8.28 11.88 13.93
C GLU A 98 8.71 11.81 12.46
N LYS A 99 10.03 11.83 12.18
CA LYS A 99 10.57 11.73 10.81
C LYS A 99 10.17 10.44 10.11
N PHE A 100 10.04 9.35 10.86
CA PHE A 100 9.65 8.05 10.34
C PHE A 100 8.16 8.03 10.05
N CYS A 101 7.36 8.51 10.99
CA CYS A 101 5.91 8.59 10.87
C CYS A 101 5.51 9.49 9.68
N HIS A 102 6.20 10.61 9.49
CA HIS A 102 6.04 11.46 8.32
C HIS A 102 6.41 10.75 7.00
N ARG A 103 7.51 9.99 6.96
CA ARG A 103 7.88 9.25 5.75
C ARG A 103 6.88 8.15 5.42
N ALA A 104 6.40 7.43 6.43
CA ALA A 104 5.40 6.37 6.29
C ALA A 104 4.06 6.94 5.78
N SER A 105 3.61 8.07 6.31
CA SER A 105 2.37 8.72 5.87
C SER A 105 2.47 9.20 4.42
N VAL A 106 3.59 9.82 4.02
CA VAL A 106 3.83 10.19 2.62
C VAL A 106 3.82 8.96 1.71
N SER A 107 4.44 7.85 2.11
CA SER A 107 4.39 6.59 1.36
C SER A 107 2.98 6.01 1.23
N LEU A 108 2.17 6.06 2.28
CA LEU A 108 0.76 5.63 2.25
C LEU A 108 -0.05 6.48 1.27
N ILE A 109 0.09 7.81 1.35
CA ILE A 109 -0.60 8.74 0.43
C ILE A 109 -0.25 8.42 -1.02
N MET A 110 1.04 8.22 -1.32
CA MET A 110 1.47 7.84 -2.67
C MET A 110 0.90 6.50 -3.13
N SER A 111 0.79 5.51 -2.24
CA SER A 111 0.20 4.21 -2.59
C SER A 111 -1.30 4.32 -2.85
N TYR A 112 -2.03 5.12 -2.08
CA TYR A 112 -3.44 5.43 -2.35
C TYR A 112 -3.65 6.16 -3.68
N LEU A 113 -2.77 7.09 -4.03
CA LEU A 113 -2.78 7.73 -5.36
C LEU A 113 -2.57 6.69 -6.47
N GLY A 114 -1.62 5.76 -6.29
CA GLY A 114 -1.43 4.64 -7.21
C GLY A 114 -2.69 3.78 -7.37
N PHE A 115 -3.34 3.42 -6.26
CA PHE A 115 -4.60 2.69 -6.27
C PHE A 115 -5.70 3.43 -7.05
N LEU A 116 -5.84 4.75 -6.87
CA LEU A 116 -6.83 5.54 -7.60
C LEU A 116 -6.57 5.52 -9.11
N LEU A 117 -5.30 5.56 -9.54
CA LEU A 117 -4.94 5.45 -10.95
C LEU A 117 -5.33 4.08 -11.53
N PHE A 118 -5.04 2.98 -10.81
CA PHE A 118 -5.49 1.64 -11.21
C PHE A 118 -7.01 1.55 -11.30
N LEU A 119 -7.74 2.15 -10.35
CA LEU A 119 -9.19 2.19 -10.36
C LEU A 119 -9.72 2.92 -11.60
N ILE A 120 -9.20 4.11 -11.91
CA ILE A 120 -9.58 4.89 -13.09
C ILE A 120 -9.34 4.07 -14.36
N MET A 121 -8.19 3.41 -14.49
CA MET A 121 -7.87 2.55 -15.63
C MET A 121 -8.87 1.38 -15.76
N CYS A 122 -9.21 0.74 -14.65
CA CYS A 122 -10.21 -0.33 -14.62
C CYS A 122 -11.60 0.17 -15.06
N VAL A 123 -12.03 1.35 -14.59
CA VAL A 123 -13.32 1.95 -14.98
C VAL A 123 -13.34 2.28 -16.47
N VAL A 124 -12.29 2.93 -16.99
CA VAL A 124 -12.16 3.25 -18.42
C VAL A 124 -12.21 1.97 -19.26
N SER A 125 -11.50 0.92 -18.84
CA SER A 125 -11.52 -0.38 -19.52
C SER A 125 -12.92 -1.00 -19.55
N VAL A 126 -13.65 -0.99 -18.44
CA VAL A 126 -15.03 -1.53 -18.39
C VAL A 126 -15.96 -0.70 -19.27
N VAL A 127 -15.90 0.62 -19.20
CA VAL A 127 -16.74 1.51 -20.00
C VAL A 127 -16.47 1.32 -21.50
N HIS A 128 -15.21 1.17 -21.89
CA HIS A 128 -14.83 0.94 -23.29
C HIS A 128 -15.25 -0.45 -23.80
N ASN A 129 -15.06 -1.49 -22.99
CA ASN A 129 -15.41 -2.87 -23.36
C ASN A 129 -16.91 -3.17 -23.26
N THR A 130 -17.72 -2.30 -22.64
CA THR A 130 -19.16 -2.46 -22.59
C THR A 130 -19.76 -2.04 -23.95
N PRO A 131 -20.29 -2.96 -24.78
CA PRO A 131 -21.01 -2.56 -25.98
C PRO A 131 -22.18 -1.67 -25.55
N ARG A 132 -22.36 -0.52 -26.22
CA ARG A 132 -23.41 0.46 -25.94
C ARG A 132 -24.82 -0.16 -25.96
N LYS A 133 -25.24 -0.80 -24.89
CA LYS A 133 -26.64 -1.10 -24.56
C LYS A 133 -27.11 -0.19 -23.43
N LYS A 134 -26.94 1.11 -23.63
CA LYS A 134 -27.72 2.16 -22.95
C LYS A 134 -27.98 3.28 -23.94
N ALA A 135 -28.88 3.00 -24.88
CA ALA A 135 -29.78 4.00 -25.41
C ALA A 135 -31.18 3.59 -24.90
N SER A 136 -31.83 4.48 -24.16
CA SER A 136 -33.26 4.44 -23.84
C SER A 136 -33.78 3.25 -23.00
N SER A 137 -33.94 3.47 -21.69
CA SER A 137 -35.17 3.10 -20.99
C SER A 137 -35.50 4.14 -19.94
#